data_AF-A0A8T4ZDV8-F1
#
_entry.id   AF-A0A8T4ZDV8-F1
#
_cell.length_a   1.000
_cell.length_b   1.000
_cell.length_c   1.000
_cell.angle_alpha   90.00
_cell.angle_beta   90.00
_cell.angle_gamma   90.00
#
_symmetry.space_group_name_H-M   'P 1'
#
loop_
_entity.id
_entity.type
_entity.pdbx_description
1 polymer ?
#
loop_
_entity_poly.entity_id
_entity_poly.type
_entity_poly.pdbx_seq_one_letter_code
_entity_poly.pdbx_strand_id
1 'polypeptide(L)'
;MGKRSKEIIERAMDEGRMNLLEPEAKAICMDYGIPTPEFYVATKKDDAVEAAEKFGYPVVLKIVSPDILHKTEAGGVMVGLNNTEEVKSAYDRIIKNARKYKSDADIKGILVQKMAPQGTEVIVGGLKDPQFGQTLMFGLGGVFVEILKDVTFRVAPIDEFEAKTMISEIKSYPILKGYRGKPPVDETAIVKILLAASNLLMDLPANSSIGERAWLTQGSCWRRFEP
;
A
#
# COMPACT_ATOMS: atom_id res chain seq x y z
N MET A 1 5.14 14.57 -12.12
CA MET A 1 3.95 14.31 -11.28
C MET A 1 2.67 14.78 -11.97
N GLY A 2 1.62 13.95 -11.97
CA GLY A 2 0.30 14.34 -12.51
C GLY A 2 -0.45 15.36 -11.63
N LYS A 3 -1.41 16.10 -12.22
CA LYS A 3 -2.21 17.13 -11.52
C LYS A 3 -2.92 16.60 -10.28
N ARG A 4 -3.58 15.44 -10.38
CA ARG A 4 -4.31 14.81 -9.27
C ARG A 4 -3.38 14.49 -8.09
N SER A 5 -2.24 13.85 -8.35
CA SER A 5 -1.24 13.54 -7.31
C SER A 5 -0.75 14.79 -6.59
N LYS A 6 -0.49 15.88 -7.33
CA LYS A 6 -0.07 17.16 -6.74
C LYS A 6 -1.13 17.73 -5.79
N GLU A 7 -2.39 17.78 -6.22
CA GLU A 7 -3.51 18.28 -5.42
C GLU A 7 -3.73 17.45 -4.14
N ILE A 8 -3.54 16.13 -4.20
CA ILE A 8 -3.63 15.24 -3.03
C ILE A 8 -2.56 15.59 -2.00
N ILE A 9 -1.31 15.77 -2.43
CA ILE A 9 -0.19 16.09 -1.55
C ILE A 9 -0.36 17.49 -0.95
N GLU A 10 -0.72 18.48 -1.78
CA GLU A 10 -0.96 19.87 -1.33
C GLU A 10 -2.09 19.92 -0.29
N ARG A 11 -3.23 19.27 -0.56
CA ARG A 11 -4.32 19.20 0.42
C ARG A 11 -3.88 18.56 1.73
N ALA A 12 -3.08 17.49 1.68
CA ALA A 12 -2.58 16.85 2.89
C ALA A 12 -1.66 17.78 3.70
N MET A 13 -0.81 18.55 3.03
CA MET A 13 0.05 19.55 3.68
C MET A 13 -0.76 20.71 4.26
N ASP A 14 -1.77 21.22 3.54
CA ASP A 14 -2.65 22.30 3.98
C ASP A 14 -3.48 21.88 5.21
N GLU A 15 -3.85 20.60 5.30
CA GLU A 15 -4.50 19.99 6.46
C GLU A 15 -3.52 19.69 7.62
N GLY A 16 -2.22 20.02 7.47
CA GLY A 16 -1.18 19.77 8.48
C GLY A 16 -0.85 18.28 8.66
N ARG A 17 -1.19 17.42 7.69
CA ARG A 17 -0.96 15.98 7.78
C ARG A 17 0.44 15.62 7.29
N MET A 18 1.11 14.78 8.07
CA MET A 18 2.41 14.19 7.73
C MET A 18 2.29 12.88 6.94
N ASN A 19 1.06 12.35 6.80
CA ASN A 19 0.78 11.08 6.14
C ASN A 19 -0.43 11.21 5.22
N LEU A 20 -0.37 10.52 4.08
CA LEU A 20 -1.53 10.32 3.21
C LEU A 20 -2.46 9.27 3.78
N LEU A 21 -3.75 9.41 3.48
CA LEU A 21 -4.71 8.33 3.66
C LEU A 21 -4.42 7.22 2.64
N GLU A 22 -4.72 5.97 2.97
CA GLU A 22 -4.57 4.84 2.04
C GLU A 22 -5.18 5.07 0.64
N PRO A 23 -6.43 5.56 0.48
CA PRO A 23 -6.97 5.86 -0.84
C PRO A 23 -6.22 6.97 -1.59
N GLU A 24 -5.65 7.95 -0.88
CA GLU A 24 -4.83 9.01 -1.46
C GLU A 24 -3.51 8.45 -1.98
N ALA A 25 -2.82 7.62 -1.18
CA ALA A 25 -1.58 6.96 -1.58
C ALA A 25 -1.80 6.02 -2.78
N LYS A 26 -2.91 5.27 -2.80
CA LYS A 26 -3.27 4.42 -3.95
C LYS A 26 -3.54 5.24 -5.20
N ALA A 27 -4.23 6.37 -5.07
CA ALA A 27 -4.48 7.26 -6.19
C ALA A 27 -3.19 7.78 -6.81
N ILE A 28 -2.19 8.16 -5.99
CA ILE A 28 -0.87 8.54 -6.49
C ILE A 28 -0.17 7.35 -7.15
N CYS A 29 -0.16 6.16 -6.53
CA CYS A 29 0.42 4.96 -7.12
C CYS A 29 -0.13 4.69 -8.52
N MET A 30 -1.45 4.78 -8.71
CA MET A 30 -2.08 4.63 -10.02
C MET A 30 -1.61 5.66 -11.05
N ASP A 31 -1.41 6.92 -10.65
CA ASP A 31 -0.93 7.99 -11.54
C ASP A 31 0.50 7.72 -12.04
N TYR A 32 1.30 6.92 -11.31
CA TYR A 32 2.64 6.45 -11.71
C TYR A 32 2.64 5.06 -12.35
N GLY A 33 1.47 4.46 -12.59
CA GLY A 33 1.35 3.12 -13.18
C GLY A 33 1.69 1.97 -12.22
N ILE A 34 1.78 2.23 -10.92
CA ILE A 34 1.90 1.19 -9.91
C ILE A 34 0.51 0.55 -9.72
N PRO A 35 0.38 -0.77 -9.94
CA PRO A 35 -0.92 -1.42 -9.86
C PRO A 35 -1.45 -1.41 -8.43
N THR A 36 -2.73 -1.09 -8.28
CA THR A 36 -3.45 -1.17 -7.00
C THR A 36 -4.73 -1.98 -7.19
N PRO A 37 -5.19 -2.79 -6.23
CA PRO A 37 -6.52 -3.41 -6.30
C PRO A 37 -7.60 -2.34 -6.44
N GLU A 38 -8.64 -2.64 -7.21
CA GLU A 38 -9.83 -1.78 -7.27
C GLU A 38 -10.36 -1.52 -5.86
N PHE A 39 -10.68 -0.26 -5.60
CA PHE A 39 -11.13 0.18 -4.29
C PHE A 39 -12.18 1.28 -4.40
N TYR A 40 -12.97 1.40 -3.35
CA TYR A 40 -13.98 2.44 -3.16
C TYR A 40 -13.98 2.87 -1.69
N VAL A 41 -14.22 4.16 -1.41
CA VAL A 41 -14.34 4.65 -0.04
C VAL A 41 -15.81 4.90 0.26
N ALA A 42 -16.39 4.00 1.05
CA ALA A 42 -17.78 4.06 1.47
C ALA A 42 -17.94 4.96 2.70
N THR A 43 -18.89 5.89 2.65
CA THR A 43 -19.27 6.73 3.80
C THR A 43 -20.48 6.18 4.55
N LYS A 44 -21.24 5.31 3.89
CA LYS A 44 -22.37 4.58 4.46
C LYS A 44 -22.19 3.08 4.25
N LYS A 45 -22.88 2.31 5.07
CA LYS A 45 -22.89 0.85 5.02
C LYS A 45 -23.40 0.32 3.67
N ASP A 46 -24.45 0.93 3.14
CA ASP A 46 -25.04 0.49 1.87
C ASP A 46 -24.08 0.71 0.70
N ASP A 47 -23.36 1.84 0.67
CA ASP A 47 -22.31 2.09 -0.34
C ASP A 47 -21.20 1.02 -0.27
N ALA A 48 -20.89 0.52 0.94
CA ALA A 48 -19.89 -0.53 1.11
C ALA A 48 -20.34 -1.87 0.54
N VAL A 49 -21.63 -2.18 0.69
CA VAL A 49 -22.27 -3.38 0.11
C VAL A 49 -22.29 -3.29 -1.41
N GLU A 50 -22.75 -2.17 -1.97
CA GLU A 50 -22.80 -1.96 -3.42
C GLU A 50 -21.41 -2.10 -4.06
N ALA A 51 -20.39 -1.50 -3.43
CA ALA A 51 -19.01 -1.64 -3.89
C ALA A 51 -18.51 -3.09 -3.82
N ALA A 52 -18.84 -3.82 -2.75
CA ALA A 52 -18.44 -5.21 -2.60
C ALA A 52 -19.08 -6.13 -3.66
N GLU A 53 -20.37 -5.95 -3.93
CA GLU A 53 -21.10 -6.68 -4.97
C GLU A 53 -20.51 -6.39 -6.36
N LYS A 54 -20.14 -5.14 -6.62
CA LYS A 54 -19.49 -4.74 -7.87
C LYS A 54 -18.09 -5.36 -8.06
N PHE A 55 -17.26 -5.38 -7.02
CA PHE A 55 -15.90 -5.92 -7.10
C PHE A 55 -15.85 -7.45 -7.13
N GLY A 56 -16.91 -8.08 -6.62
CA GLY A 56 -16.99 -9.51 -6.37
C GLY A 56 -16.20 -9.93 -5.13
N TYR A 57 -16.66 -11.02 -4.52
CA TYR A 57 -16.10 -11.57 -3.29
C TYR A 57 -14.90 -12.50 -3.55
N PRO A 58 -13.97 -12.68 -2.57
CA PRO A 58 -13.95 -12.01 -1.27
C PRO A 58 -13.43 -10.57 -1.33
N VAL A 59 -13.90 -9.73 -0.41
CA VAL A 59 -13.47 -8.33 -0.24
C VAL A 59 -12.80 -8.07 1.11
N VAL A 60 -12.13 -6.94 1.20
CA VAL A 60 -11.49 -6.42 2.41
C VAL A 60 -12.07 -5.03 2.71
N LEU A 61 -12.42 -4.80 3.98
CA LEU A 61 -12.84 -3.50 4.51
C LEU A 61 -11.75 -2.94 5.44
N LYS A 62 -11.43 -1.66 5.28
CA LYS A 62 -10.44 -0.96 6.10
C LYS A 62 -10.87 0.44 6.50
N ILE A 63 -10.67 0.83 7.75
CA ILE A 63 -10.91 2.19 8.21
C ILE A 63 -10.05 3.20 7.43
N VAL A 64 -10.64 4.34 7.10
CA VAL A 64 -9.96 5.51 6.56
C VAL A 64 -10.10 6.65 7.55
N SER A 65 -9.01 6.97 8.25
CA SER A 65 -8.97 8.04 9.24
C SER A 65 -7.53 8.55 9.35
N PRO A 66 -7.29 9.89 9.34
CA PRO A 66 -5.97 10.44 9.63
C PRO A 66 -5.52 10.15 11.07
N ASP A 67 -6.45 9.87 11.98
CA ASP A 67 -6.18 9.59 13.38
C ASP A 67 -5.84 8.12 13.69
N ILE A 68 -6.05 7.21 12.73
CA ILE A 68 -5.87 5.76 12.91
C ILE A 68 -4.93 5.23 11.83
N LEU A 69 -3.63 5.42 12.07
CA LEU A 69 -2.57 4.94 11.17
C LEU A 69 -2.36 3.41 11.30
N HIS A 70 -2.33 2.88 12.53
CA HIS A 70 -2.18 1.45 12.82
C HIS A 70 -3.53 0.72 12.81
N LYS A 71 -4.11 0.55 11.62
CA LYS A 71 -5.48 0.04 11.42
C LYS A 71 -5.72 -1.32 12.05
N THR A 72 -4.77 -2.24 11.94
CA THR A 72 -4.90 -3.61 12.49
C THR A 72 -5.02 -3.59 14.01
N GLU A 73 -4.22 -2.78 14.70
CA GLU A 73 -4.26 -2.62 16.16
C GLU A 73 -5.57 -2.00 16.62
N ALA A 74 -6.11 -1.06 15.84
CA ALA A 74 -7.42 -0.47 16.07
C ALA A 74 -8.59 -1.40 15.69
N GLY A 75 -8.35 -2.63 15.25
CA GLY A 75 -9.38 -3.54 14.76
C GLY A 75 -10.15 -2.98 13.55
N GLY A 76 -9.51 -2.10 12.79
CA GLY A 76 -10.05 -1.37 11.65
C GLY A 76 -9.81 -2.06 10.31
N VAL A 77 -9.45 -3.35 10.30
CA VAL A 77 -9.25 -4.16 9.10
C VAL A 77 -10.06 -5.46 9.23
N MET A 78 -10.88 -5.76 8.23
CA MET A 78 -11.62 -7.02 8.11
C MET A 78 -11.35 -7.60 6.72
N VAL A 79 -10.80 -8.81 6.68
CA VAL A 79 -10.40 -9.51 5.44
C VAL A 79 -11.28 -10.73 5.20
N GLY A 80 -11.32 -11.21 3.96
CA GLY A 80 -11.98 -12.48 3.63
C GLY A 80 -13.50 -12.44 3.81
N LEU A 81 -14.13 -11.31 3.48
CA LEU A 81 -15.59 -11.15 3.55
C LEU A 81 -16.20 -11.70 2.26
N ASN A 82 -17.13 -12.64 2.37
CA ASN A 82 -17.59 -13.48 1.25
C ASN A 82 -19.03 -13.19 0.80
N ASN A 83 -19.76 -12.36 1.53
CA ASN A 83 -21.15 -12.05 1.26
C ASN A 83 -21.55 -10.70 1.89
N THR A 84 -22.77 -10.26 1.56
CA THR A 84 -23.34 -8.97 1.95
C THR A 84 -23.51 -8.84 3.46
N GLU A 85 -23.93 -9.91 4.15
CA GLU A 85 -24.11 -9.94 5.60
C GLU A 85 -22.78 -9.75 6.34
N GLU A 86 -21.72 -10.42 5.88
CA GLU A 86 -20.37 -10.26 6.40
C GLU A 86 -19.85 -8.83 6.21
N VAL A 87 -20.10 -8.20 5.06
CA VAL A 87 -19.73 -6.79 4.81
C VAL A 87 -20.46 -5.85 5.76
N LYS A 88 -21.77 -6.00 5.93
CA LYS A 88 -22.58 -5.17 6.84
C LYS A 88 -22.08 -5.27 8.28
N SER A 89 -21.84 -6.50 8.76
CA SER A 89 -21.33 -6.77 10.11
C SER A 89 -19.91 -6.21 10.30
N ALA A 90 -19.04 -6.40 9.30
CA ALA A 90 -17.67 -5.88 9.32
C ALA A 90 -17.65 -4.34 9.36
N TYR A 91 -18.53 -3.67 8.60
CA TYR A 91 -18.66 -2.21 8.61
C TYR A 91 -18.94 -1.68 10.03
N ASP A 92 -19.98 -2.21 10.69
CA ASP A 92 -20.36 -1.78 12.05
C ASP A 92 -19.23 -2.07 13.05
N ARG A 93 -18.61 -3.24 12.94
CA ARG A 93 -17.52 -3.65 13.83
C ARG A 93 -16.30 -2.74 13.69
N ILE A 94 -15.93 -2.36 12.47
CA ILE A 94 -14.82 -1.44 12.21
C ILE A 94 -15.10 -0.07 12.83
N ILE A 95 -16.28 0.51 12.61
CA ILE A 95 -16.65 1.81 13.19
C ILE A 95 -16.63 1.76 14.72
N LYS A 96 -17.21 0.71 15.30
CA LYS A 96 -17.21 0.50 16.75
C LYS A 96 -15.79 0.38 17.31
N ASN A 97 -14.93 -0.41 16.66
CA ASN A 97 -13.54 -0.59 17.09
C ASN A 97 -12.74 0.71 16.97
N ALA A 98 -12.90 1.45 15.87
CA ALA A 98 -12.27 2.76 15.66
C ALA A 98 -12.64 3.74 16.78
N ARG A 99 -13.93 3.87 17.12
CA ARG A 99 -14.41 4.72 18.21
C ARG A 99 -13.98 4.24 19.59
N LYS A 100 -13.78 2.93 19.79
CA LYS A 100 -13.21 2.40 21.03
C LYS A 100 -11.72 2.72 21.15
N TYR A 101 -10.99 2.63 20.03
CA TYR A 101 -9.55 2.92 19.98
C TYR A 101 -9.28 4.42 20.19
N LYS A 102 -10.06 5.27 19.51
CA LYS A 102 -10.03 6.72 19.68
C LYS A 102 -11.44 7.30 19.48
N SER A 103 -12.05 7.77 20.56
CA SER A 103 -13.46 8.18 20.60
C SER A 103 -13.77 9.35 19.67
N ASP A 104 -12.85 10.30 19.57
CA ASP A 104 -12.93 11.52 18.76
C ASP A 104 -12.32 11.38 17.37
N ALA A 105 -11.95 10.17 16.93
CA ALA A 105 -11.33 9.95 15.62
C ALA A 105 -12.17 10.52 14.47
N ASP A 106 -11.53 11.24 13.57
CA ASP A 106 -12.09 11.73 12.32
C ASP A 106 -12.14 10.56 11.32
N ILE A 107 -13.31 9.93 11.19
CA ILE A 107 -13.51 8.80 10.28
C ILE A 107 -13.99 9.34 8.93
N LYS A 108 -13.14 9.24 7.91
CA LYS A 108 -13.46 9.65 6.53
C LYS A 108 -14.29 8.61 5.79
N GLY A 109 -14.29 7.37 6.24
CA GLY A 109 -15.08 6.28 5.67
C GLY A 109 -14.42 4.91 5.86
N ILE A 110 -14.90 3.93 5.11
CA ILE A 110 -14.33 2.59 5.02
C ILE A 110 -13.92 2.31 3.57
N LEU A 111 -12.66 1.99 3.37
CA LEU A 111 -12.13 1.51 2.11
C LEU A 111 -12.58 0.07 1.90
N VAL A 112 -13.38 -0.16 0.86
CA VAL A 112 -13.74 -1.46 0.32
C VAL A 112 -12.80 -1.76 -0.84
N GLN A 113 -12.18 -2.93 -0.86
CA GLN A 113 -11.35 -3.36 -1.97
C GLN A 113 -11.48 -4.86 -2.22
N LYS A 114 -11.19 -5.28 -3.44
CA LYS A 114 -11.03 -6.70 -3.76
C LYS A 114 -9.88 -7.30 -2.95
N MET A 115 -10.08 -8.51 -2.43
CA MET A 115 -9.01 -9.26 -1.77
C MET A 115 -8.02 -9.74 -2.83
N ALA A 116 -6.74 -9.42 -2.65
CA ALA A 116 -5.69 -9.96 -3.50
C ALA A 116 -5.59 -11.48 -3.30
N PRO A 117 -5.31 -12.26 -4.36
CA PRO A 117 -5.05 -13.68 -4.21
C PRO A 117 -3.77 -13.89 -3.38
N GLN A 118 -3.63 -15.08 -2.81
CA GLN A 118 -2.38 -15.45 -2.15
C GLN A 118 -1.21 -15.40 -3.14
N GLY A 119 -0.08 -14.86 -2.70
CA GLY A 119 1.12 -14.71 -3.51
C GLY A 119 2.37 -14.53 -2.66
N THR A 120 3.51 -14.35 -3.32
CA THR A 120 4.74 -13.94 -2.65
C THR A 120 4.68 -12.43 -2.45
N GLU A 121 4.71 -11.98 -1.20
CA GLU A 121 4.70 -10.57 -0.86
C GLU A 121 6.09 -9.96 -1.00
N VAL A 122 6.16 -8.76 -1.55
CA VAL A 122 7.36 -7.91 -1.56
C VAL A 122 7.04 -6.57 -0.93
N ILE A 123 8.08 -5.85 -0.54
CA ILE A 123 8.00 -4.47 -0.06
C ILE A 123 8.85 -3.60 -0.97
N VAL A 124 8.29 -2.49 -1.39
CA VAL A 124 9.01 -1.41 -2.06
C VAL A 124 8.88 -0.21 -1.13
N GLY A 125 10.01 0.35 -0.73
CA GLY A 125 10.11 1.44 0.22
C GLY A 125 10.68 2.69 -0.43
N GLY A 126 10.40 3.86 0.14
CA GLY A 126 11.14 5.08 -0.21
C GLY A 126 11.37 5.95 1.01
N LEU A 127 12.56 6.53 1.12
CA LEU A 127 12.92 7.47 2.18
C LEU A 127 13.85 8.56 1.65
N LYS A 128 13.91 9.69 2.36
CA LYS A 128 14.88 10.74 2.11
C LYS A 128 16.03 10.59 3.09
N ASP A 129 17.13 10.01 2.63
CA ASP A 129 18.36 9.92 3.41
C ASP A 129 19.02 11.31 3.54
N PRO A 130 19.51 11.71 4.74
CA PRO A 130 20.14 13.02 4.93
C PRO A 130 21.41 13.26 4.10
N GLN A 131 22.14 12.19 3.76
CA GLN A 131 23.40 12.26 3.02
C GLN A 131 23.18 12.01 1.53
N PHE A 132 22.34 11.02 1.19
CA PHE A 132 22.18 10.54 -0.18
C PHE A 132 20.91 11.04 -0.87
N GLY A 133 19.99 11.67 -0.15
CA GLY A 133 18.72 12.13 -0.71
C GLY A 133 17.71 11.01 -0.92
N GLN A 134 16.92 11.08 -1.99
CA GLN A 134 15.86 10.10 -2.25
C GLN A 134 16.46 8.71 -2.43
N THR A 135 16.03 7.76 -1.61
CA THR A 135 16.56 6.39 -1.57
C THR A 135 15.40 5.42 -1.62
N LEU A 136 15.45 4.52 -2.60
CA LEU A 136 14.50 3.43 -2.79
C LEU A 136 14.95 2.20 -1.98
N MET A 137 13.99 1.46 -1.45
CA MET A 137 14.19 0.20 -0.74
C MET A 137 13.41 -0.91 -1.44
N PHE A 138 13.96 -2.12 -1.48
CA PHE A 138 13.26 -3.32 -1.93
C PHE A 138 13.52 -4.48 -0.97
N GLY A 139 12.54 -5.36 -0.76
CA GLY A 139 12.71 -6.56 0.05
C GLY A 139 11.54 -7.53 -0.05
N LEU A 140 11.66 -8.68 0.62
CA LEU A 140 10.54 -9.61 0.78
C LEU A 140 9.56 -9.07 1.83
N GLY A 141 8.27 -9.12 1.53
CA GLY A 141 7.19 -8.61 2.38
C GLY A 141 6.76 -9.58 3.49
N GLY A 142 5.62 -9.25 4.12
CA GLY A 142 5.03 -10.01 5.22
C GLY A 142 5.72 -9.79 6.57
N VAL A 143 5.41 -10.68 7.53
CA VAL A 143 5.95 -10.64 8.91
C VAL A 143 7.49 -10.74 8.99
N PHE A 144 8.12 -11.12 7.88
CA PHE A 144 9.56 -11.34 7.82
C PHE A 144 10.36 -10.05 7.63
N VAL A 145 9.76 -8.94 7.19
CA VAL A 145 10.47 -7.65 7.00
C VAL A 145 11.13 -7.19 8.29
N GLU A 146 10.37 -7.17 9.39
CA GLU A 146 10.82 -6.65 10.68
C GLU A 146 11.89 -7.53 11.33
N ILE A 147 11.82 -8.84 11.06
CA ILE A 147 12.69 -9.85 11.69
C ILE A 147 13.96 -10.07 10.87
N LEU A 148 13.85 -10.26 9.55
CA LEU A 148 14.97 -10.64 8.69
C LEU A 148 15.81 -9.45 8.24
N LYS A 149 15.22 -8.24 8.19
CA LYS A 149 15.86 -7.03 7.65
C LYS A 149 16.52 -7.28 6.28
N ASP A 150 15.88 -8.14 5.48
CA ASP A 150 16.39 -8.56 4.17
C ASP A 150 15.90 -7.58 3.10
N VAL A 151 16.60 -6.45 3.02
CA VAL A 151 16.28 -5.33 2.14
C VAL A 151 17.53 -4.85 1.41
N THR A 152 17.34 -4.32 0.21
CA THR A 152 18.35 -3.64 -0.60
C THR A 152 17.95 -2.18 -0.79
N PHE A 153 18.95 -1.30 -0.92
CA PHE A 153 18.75 0.13 -1.11
C PHE A 153 19.47 0.62 -2.36
N ARG A 154 18.90 1.63 -3.03
CA ARG A 154 19.54 2.41 -4.09
C ARG A 154 19.11 3.86 -4.02
N VAL A 155 20.01 4.76 -4.37
CA VAL A 155 19.69 6.19 -4.51
C VAL A 155 18.86 6.36 -5.78
N ALA A 156 17.73 7.06 -5.68
CA ALA A 156 16.89 7.37 -6.82
C ALA A 156 17.45 8.58 -7.60
N PRO A 157 17.23 8.67 -8.93
CA PRO A 157 16.50 7.70 -9.74
C PRO A 157 17.34 6.46 -10.06
N ILE A 158 16.68 5.30 -10.16
CA ILE A 158 17.32 4.05 -10.61
C ILE A 158 16.98 3.70 -12.06
N ASP A 159 17.85 2.93 -12.71
CA ASP A 159 17.58 2.30 -14.00
C ASP A 159 17.13 0.83 -13.90
N GLU A 160 16.85 0.21 -15.06
CA GLU A 160 16.38 -1.18 -15.12
C GLU A 160 17.44 -2.18 -14.62
N PHE A 161 18.72 -1.89 -14.86
CA PHE A 161 19.81 -2.73 -14.40
C PHE A 161 19.90 -2.70 -12.87
N GLU A 162 19.87 -1.51 -12.28
CA GLU A 162 19.84 -1.33 -10.82
C GLU A 162 18.63 -1.99 -10.19
N ALA A 163 17.43 -1.87 -10.79
CA ALA A 163 16.23 -2.54 -10.31
C ALA A 163 16.39 -4.07 -10.27
N LYS A 164 16.93 -4.68 -11.34
CA LYS A 164 17.22 -6.13 -11.37
C LYS A 164 18.28 -6.52 -10.34
N THR A 165 19.33 -5.72 -10.20
CA THR A 165 20.36 -5.95 -9.18
C THR A 165 19.77 -5.92 -7.78
N MET A 166 18.96 -4.89 -7.44
CA MET A 166 18.26 -4.79 -6.16
C MET A 166 17.43 -6.04 -5.85
N ILE A 167 16.74 -6.60 -6.85
CA ILE A 167 15.93 -7.80 -6.69
C ILE A 167 16.80 -9.03 -6.42
N SER A 168 17.91 -9.18 -7.13
CA SER A 168 18.79 -10.34 -7.00
C SER A 168 19.67 -10.33 -5.73
N GLU A 169 19.87 -9.16 -5.13
CA GLU A 169 20.76 -8.97 -3.97
C GLU A 169 20.12 -9.35 -2.62
N ILE A 170 18.79 -9.42 -2.53
CA ILE A 170 18.14 -9.87 -1.29
C ILE A 170 18.48 -11.33 -1.03
N LYS A 171 18.72 -11.70 0.23
CA LYS A 171 19.06 -13.08 0.62
C LYS A 171 17.94 -14.06 0.28
N SER A 172 16.70 -13.56 0.30
CA SER A 172 15.49 -14.30 -0.04
C SER A 172 15.18 -14.36 -1.54
N TYR A 173 16.07 -13.91 -2.43
CA TYR A 173 15.87 -13.98 -3.88
C TYR A 173 15.48 -15.39 -4.38
N PRO A 174 16.02 -16.51 -3.84
CA PRO A 174 15.55 -17.85 -4.21
C PRO A 174 14.04 -18.08 -4.02
N ILE A 175 13.38 -17.38 -3.09
CA ILE A 175 11.93 -17.44 -2.88
C ILE A 175 11.18 -16.82 -4.07
N LEU A 176 11.72 -15.73 -4.65
CA LEU A 176 11.16 -15.08 -5.84
C LEU A 176 11.29 -15.97 -7.08
N LYS A 177 12.30 -16.84 -7.13
CA LYS A 177 12.45 -17.87 -8.17
C LYS A 177 11.52 -19.08 -8.01
N GLY A 178 10.68 -19.10 -6.98
CA GLY A 178 9.74 -20.17 -6.68
C GLY A 178 10.26 -21.12 -5.61
N TYR A 179 9.35 -21.65 -4.80
CA TYR A 179 9.66 -22.58 -3.72
C TYR A 179 8.46 -23.48 -3.39
N ARG A 180 8.70 -24.75 -3.03
CA ARG A 180 7.66 -25.71 -2.59
C ARG A 180 6.39 -25.71 -3.47
N GLY A 181 6.55 -25.84 -4.78
CA GLY A 181 5.44 -25.87 -5.74
C GLY A 181 4.81 -24.52 -6.06
N LYS A 182 5.30 -23.41 -5.48
CA LYS A 182 4.94 -22.07 -5.93
C LYS A 182 5.77 -21.69 -7.16
N PRO A 183 5.13 -21.12 -8.20
CA PRO A 183 5.84 -20.64 -9.38
C PRO A 183 6.75 -19.44 -9.03
N PRO A 184 7.72 -19.13 -9.91
CA PRO A 184 8.44 -17.87 -9.85
C PRO A 184 7.49 -16.67 -9.92
N VAL A 185 7.90 -15.55 -9.33
CA VAL A 185 7.21 -14.26 -9.49
C VAL A 185 7.51 -13.67 -10.87
N ASP A 186 6.59 -12.87 -11.41
CA ASP A 186 6.85 -11.92 -12.49
C ASP A 186 7.80 -10.80 -12.02
N GLU A 187 9.10 -11.07 -12.19
CA GLU A 187 10.19 -10.14 -11.91
C GLU A 187 10.12 -8.88 -12.79
N THR A 188 9.60 -8.99 -14.02
CA THR A 188 9.47 -7.85 -14.93
C THR A 188 8.49 -6.82 -14.37
N ALA A 189 7.39 -7.27 -13.77
CA ALA A 189 6.45 -6.38 -13.12
C ALA A 189 6.99 -5.79 -11.81
N ILE A 190 7.84 -6.50 -11.06
CA ILE A 190 8.56 -5.91 -9.91
C ILE A 190 9.49 -4.78 -10.38
N VAL A 191 10.28 -5.01 -11.44
CA VAL A 191 11.16 -4.01 -12.05
C VAL A 191 10.37 -2.76 -12.46
N LYS A 192 9.23 -2.93 -13.14
CA LYS A 192 8.36 -1.79 -13.52
C LYS A 192 7.88 -1.00 -12.32
N ILE A 193 7.53 -1.67 -11.21
CA ILE A 193 7.10 -1.01 -9.98
C ILE A 193 8.26 -0.25 -9.33
N LEU A 194 9.46 -0.82 -9.30
CA LEU A 194 10.64 -0.15 -8.76
C LEU A 194 10.99 1.13 -9.55
N LEU A 195 10.96 1.06 -10.88
CA LEU A 195 11.17 2.23 -11.75
C LEU A 195 10.08 3.30 -11.52
N ALA A 196 8.81 2.89 -11.43
CA ALA A 196 7.71 3.79 -11.16
C ALA A 196 7.80 4.44 -9.76
N ALA A 197 8.18 3.67 -8.74
CA ALA A 197 8.38 4.16 -7.38
C ALA A 197 9.58 5.11 -7.29
N SER A 198 10.66 4.82 -8.01
CA SER A 198 11.81 5.71 -8.16
C SER A 198 11.41 7.06 -8.77
N ASN A 199 10.63 7.05 -9.85
CA ASN A 199 10.10 8.28 -10.45
C ASN A 199 9.17 9.04 -9.50
N LEU A 200 8.30 8.32 -8.77
CA LEU A 200 7.43 8.91 -7.75
C LEU A 200 8.26 9.65 -6.68
N LEU A 201 9.31 9.03 -6.15
CA LEU A 201 10.17 9.64 -5.13
C LEU A 201 10.88 10.90 -5.62
N MET A 202 11.34 10.89 -6.88
CA MET A 202 12.00 12.05 -7.49
C MET A 202 11.06 13.23 -7.69
N ASP A 203 9.78 12.95 -7.91
CA ASP A 203 8.75 13.95 -8.18
C ASP A 203 8.08 14.50 -6.90
N LEU A 204 8.38 13.96 -5.73
CA LEU A 204 7.85 14.47 -4.46
C LEU A 204 8.37 15.89 -4.19
N PRO A 205 7.52 16.80 -3.69
CA PRO A 205 7.97 18.16 -3.34
C PRO A 205 9.11 18.13 -2.31
N ALA A 206 10.17 18.92 -2.53
CA ALA A 206 11.34 18.91 -1.65
C ALA A 206 11.05 19.34 -0.20
N ASN A 207 9.98 20.13 0.00
CA ASN A 207 9.44 20.59 1.27
C ASN A 207 8.35 19.67 1.84
N SER A 208 7.99 18.60 1.14
CA SER A 208 7.01 17.64 1.63
C SER A 208 7.67 16.79 2.71
N SER A 209 7.15 16.92 3.93
CA SER A 209 7.43 15.99 5.03
C SER A 209 6.57 14.71 4.94
N ILE A 210 5.63 14.68 3.98
CA ILE A 210 4.83 13.48 3.69
C ILE A 210 5.77 12.39 3.19
N GLY A 211 5.82 11.28 3.93
CA GLY A 211 6.59 10.08 3.59
C GLY A 211 8.09 10.13 3.89
N GLU A 212 8.52 10.98 4.83
CA GLU A 212 9.87 10.89 5.43
C GLU A 212 10.13 9.55 6.15
N ARG A 213 9.10 8.72 6.36
CA ARG A 213 9.20 7.34 6.85
C ARG A 213 8.55 6.40 5.84
N ALA A 214 9.37 5.70 5.07
CA ALA A 214 9.03 4.54 4.24
C ALA A 214 7.69 4.64 3.46
N TRP A 215 7.74 5.20 2.26
CA TRP A 215 6.69 5.03 1.26
C TRP A 215 6.45 3.53 1.01
N LEU A 216 5.19 3.07 1.03
CA LEU A 216 4.73 1.70 0.69
C LEU A 216 5.04 0.58 1.71
N THR A 217 4.54 0.72 2.95
CA THR A 217 4.34 -0.43 3.85
C THR A 217 2.85 -0.66 4.16
N GLN A 218 2.24 -1.66 3.52
CA GLN A 218 1.40 -2.73 4.11
C GLN A 218 0.42 -3.35 3.09
N GLY A 219 0.73 -4.60 2.70
CA GLY A 219 -0.23 -5.71 2.55
C GLY A 219 -1.40 -5.59 1.57
N SER A 220 -1.47 -4.57 0.70
CA SER A 220 -2.70 -4.36 -0.07
C SER A 220 -2.57 -3.70 -1.43
N CYS A 221 -1.34 -3.53 -1.91
CA CYS A 221 -1.07 -3.02 -3.25
C CYS A 221 -0.76 -4.12 -4.27
N TRP A 222 -0.61 -5.38 -3.85
CA TRP A 222 0.09 -6.36 -4.67
C TRP A 222 -0.89 -7.17 -5.52
N ARG A 223 -0.88 -6.92 -6.83
CA ARG A 223 -1.39 -7.84 -7.84
C ARG A 223 -0.51 -9.08 -7.86
N ARG A 224 -1.07 -10.23 -8.25
CA ARG A 224 -0.30 -11.45 -8.52
C ARG A 224 0.68 -11.15 -9.66
N PHE A 225 1.96 -11.41 -9.41
CA PHE A 225 3.02 -11.46 -10.41
C PHE A 225 2.98 -12.87 -11.03
N GLU A 226 1.98 -13.15 -11.87
CA GLU A 226 1.93 -14.39 -12.65
C GLU A 226 2.82 -14.28 -13.89
N PRO A 227 3.42 -15.38 -14.38
CA PRO A 227 4.12 -15.41 -15.66
C PRO A 227 3.29 -14.91 -16.84
#